data_AF-A0A851GN54-F1
#
_entry.id   AF-A0A851GN54-F1
#
_cell.length_a   1.000
_cell.length_b   1.000
_cell.length_c   1.000
_cell.angle_alpha   90.00
_cell.angle_beta   90.00
_cell.angle_gamma   90.00
#
_symmetry.space_group_name_H-M   'P 1'
#
loop_
_entity.id
_entity.type
_entity.pdbx_description
1 polymer ?
#
loop_
_entity_poly.entity_id
_entity_poly.type
_entity_poly.pdbx_seq_one_letter_code
_entity_poly.pdbx_strand_id
1 'polypeptide(L)'
;MNIDINDPRITAFALGELKGTDAVEMARAVQRDPRIRAAVDEVRETSFLLLDSLGGGEVEMLTSAQRQAVRSAGSNPVIEDIASAHMPWWKHPWVTGAGVAAALALGVFFVMEPAGKPQSSEVAEQEVGPDWTQWETLKLMAPVIPRGSGKVSERTPEQEALAWAMTEENGRYREVLARSIRQADWEMAAEVPESREQTWQPVVAGQGLMVPMNAGASSWTWLSRYLNERNALPPKATIRIEELVNHFSYKSPKMLQGARLHADLEMCQTPWNEHSVLLAVHVAAASGADTTACVAELHLDPSRVSRSRLMGYGEPVTATESGEEAGLSPDVSYSRGNYVFYELELAGESTDDGPMVTLRVGSGDSGALSVSPQAIRAWPQASADMRFASMLAAAGRLAQGEGDPSGLSELLDVIEREDGPSMNTERKEALLTLRKLARVLSE
;
A
#
# COMPACT_ATOMS: atom_id res chain seq x y z
N MET A 1 -13.68 -3.45 30.63
CA MET A 1 -15.15 -3.54 30.70
C MET A 1 -15.60 -4.65 29.75
N ASN A 2 -16.77 -5.26 29.95
CA ASN A 2 -17.31 -6.21 28.98
C ASN A 2 -18.10 -5.40 27.94
N ILE A 3 -17.56 -5.25 26.73
CA ILE A 3 -18.20 -4.49 25.65
C ILE A 3 -19.15 -5.45 24.93
N ASP A 4 -20.41 -5.04 24.77
CA ASP A 4 -21.43 -5.82 24.08
C ASP A 4 -21.19 -5.82 22.56
N ILE A 5 -21.57 -6.90 21.88
CA ILE A 5 -21.38 -7.01 20.43
C ILE A 5 -22.26 -6.04 19.63
N ASN A 6 -23.35 -5.54 20.22
CA ASN A 6 -24.24 -4.55 19.62
C ASN A 6 -23.90 -3.12 20.08
N ASP A 7 -22.73 -2.91 20.69
CA ASP A 7 -22.30 -1.58 21.12
C ASP A 7 -22.08 -0.69 19.88
N PRO A 8 -22.82 0.43 19.73
CA PRO A 8 -22.70 1.31 18.56
C PRO A 8 -21.29 1.92 18.40
N ARG A 9 -20.48 1.91 19.46
CA ARG A 9 -19.08 2.32 19.40
C ARG A 9 -18.24 1.40 18.51
N ILE A 10 -18.66 0.16 18.25
CA ILE A 10 -17.98 -0.77 17.33
C ILE A 10 -18.01 -0.20 15.91
N THR A 11 -19.18 0.24 15.44
CA THR A 11 -19.34 0.85 14.11
C THR A 11 -18.57 2.18 14.03
N ALA A 12 -18.70 3.04 15.04
CA ALA A 12 -17.96 4.30 15.08
C ALA A 12 -16.44 4.07 15.09
N PHE A 13 -15.94 3.04 15.77
CA PHE A 13 -14.53 2.67 15.77
C PHE A 13 -14.08 2.11 14.42
N ALA A 14 -14.90 1.25 13.81
CA ALA A 14 -14.64 0.67 12.50
C ALA A 14 -14.50 1.72 11.40
N LEU A 15 -15.35 2.77 11.44
CA LEU A 15 -15.38 3.88 10.48
C LEU A 15 -14.43 5.05 10.84
N GLY A 16 -13.69 4.95 11.95
CA GLY A 16 -12.75 5.99 12.39
C GLY A 16 -13.40 7.24 13.02
N GLU A 17 -14.66 7.15 13.42
CA GLU A 17 -15.43 8.23 14.04
C GLU A 17 -15.30 8.26 15.57
N LEU A 18 -14.88 7.15 16.20
CA LEU A 18 -14.72 7.04 17.65
C LEU A 18 -13.43 7.72 18.13
N LYS A 19 -13.52 8.56 19.18
CA LYS A 19 -12.40 9.39 19.68
C LYS A 19 -12.15 9.19 21.19
N GLY A 20 -10.98 9.65 21.65
CA GLY A 20 -10.65 9.76 23.06
C GLY A 20 -10.52 8.40 23.79
N THR A 21 -10.87 8.38 25.08
CA THR A 21 -10.78 7.20 25.93
C THR A 21 -11.57 6.01 25.41
N ASP A 22 -12.67 6.27 24.72
CA ASP A 22 -13.57 5.24 24.19
C ASP A 22 -12.95 4.51 22.99
N ALA A 23 -12.19 5.22 22.15
CA ALA A 23 -11.43 4.61 21.06
C ALA A 23 -10.29 3.74 21.58
N VAL A 24 -9.59 4.18 22.63
CA VAL A 24 -8.53 3.38 23.27
C VAL A 24 -9.11 2.16 23.98
N GLU A 25 -10.27 2.31 24.62
CA GLU A 25 -10.97 1.18 25.23
C GLU A 25 -11.41 0.17 24.17
N MET A 26 -11.99 0.65 23.06
CA MET A 26 -12.43 -0.20 21.95
C MET A 26 -11.24 -0.88 21.26
N ALA A 27 -10.13 -0.18 21.02
CA ALA A 27 -8.91 -0.77 20.47
C ALA A 27 -8.35 -1.90 21.36
N ARG A 28 -8.33 -1.69 22.69
CA ARG A 28 -7.95 -2.74 23.65
C ARG A 28 -8.93 -3.91 23.65
N ALA A 29 -10.22 -3.64 23.47
CA ALA A 29 -11.24 -4.68 23.38
C ALA A 29 -11.11 -5.50 22.09
N VAL A 30 -10.84 -4.85 20.95
CA VAL A 30 -10.54 -5.50 19.66
C VAL A 30 -9.28 -6.38 19.77
N GLN A 31 -8.27 -5.97 20.52
CA GLN A 31 -7.08 -6.79 20.77
C GLN A 31 -7.36 -8.01 21.66
N ARG A 32 -8.30 -7.92 22.59
CA ARG A 32 -8.53 -8.94 23.63
C ARG A 32 -9.70 -9.88 23.35
N ASP A 33 -10.74 -9.43 22.66
CA ASP A 33 -11.94 -10.21 22.37
C ASP A 33 -12.08 -10.42 20.84
N PRO A 34 -11.89 -11.66 20.35
CA PRO A 34 -12.05 -11.99 18.94
C PRO A 34 -13.44 -11.67 18.37
N ARG A 35 -14.49 -11.65 19.20
CA ARG A 35 -15.87 -11.36 18.74
C ARG A 35 -16.03 -9.89 18.39
N ILE A 36 -15.48 -9.00 19.21
CA ILE A 36 -15.49 -7.55 18.97
C ILE A 36 -14.64 -7.22 17.74
N ARG A 37 -13.49 -7.89 17.59
CA ARG A 37 -12.65 -7.76 16.39
C ARG A 37 -13.43 -8.14 15.13
N ALA A 38 -14.09 -9.30 15.13
CA ALA A 38 -14.88 -9.76 13.99
C ALA A 38 -15.98 -8.75 13.61
N ALA A 39 -16.67 -8.15 14.58
CA ALA A 39 -17.69 -7.13 14.31
C ALA A 39 -17.12 -5.82 13.75
N VAL A 40 -15.95 -5.38 14.22
CA VAL A 40 -15.26 -4.22 13.63
C VAL A 40 -14.84 -4.51 12.18
N ASP A 41 -14.33 -5.71 11.93
CA ASP A 41 -13.89 -6.13 10.60
C ASP A 41 -15.06 -6.26 9.62
N GLU A 42 -16.21 -6.80 10.05
CA GLU A 42 -17.44 -6.88 9.25
C GLU A 42 -17.95 -5.50 8.81
N VAL A 43 -17.92 -4.51 9.71
CA VAL A 43 -18.30 -3.13 9.38
C VAL A 43 -17.33 -2.52 8.36
N ARG A 44 -16.01 -2.77 8.50
CA ARG A 44 -15.00 -2.29 7.56
C ARG A 44 -15.13 -2.94 6.19
N GLU A 45 -15.38 -4.24 6.15
CA GLU A 45 -15.61 -4.98 4.90
C GLU A 45 -16.87 -4.47 4.19
N THR A 46 -17.96 -4.27 4.93
CA THR A 46 -19.19 -3.68 4.38
C THR A 46 -18.96 -2.27 3.87
N SER A 47 -18.22 -1.44 4.62
CA SER A 47 -17.84 -0.09 4.19
C SER A 47 -16.98 -0.13 2.92
N PHE A 48 -16.05 -1.07 2.82
CA PHE A 48 -15.20 -1.23 1.65
C PHE A 48 -15.99 -1.69 0.43
N LEU A 49 -16.89 -2.66 0.57
CA LEU A 49 -17.81 -3.10 -0.48
C LEU A 49 -18.74 -1.97 -0.94
N LEU A 50 -19.22 -1.14 -0.01
CA LEU A 50 -20.02 0.05 -0.34
C LEU A 50 -19.21 1.10 -1.08
N LEU A 51 -17.98 1.38 -0.66
CA LEU A 51 -17.09 2.33 -1.36
C LEU A 51 -16.71 1.82 -2.76
N ASP A 52 -16.40 0.53 -2.90
CA ASP A 52 -16.09 -0.11 -4.18
C ASP A 52 -17.28 -0.10 -5.14
N SER A 53 -18.49 -0.37 -4.62
CA SER A 53 -19.73 -0.37 -5.43
C SER A 53 -20.31 1.01 -5.72
N LEU A 54 -20.08 2.01 -4.86
CA LEU A 54 -20.60 3.37 -5.00
C LEU A 54 -19.65 4.34 -5.72
N GLY A 55 -18.42 3.95 -6.02
CA GLY A 55 -17.47 4.89 -6.61
C GLY A 55 -16.14 4.28 -7.01
N GLY A 56 -16.15 3.40 -8.01
CA GLY A 56 -14.99 3.15 -8.85
C GLY A 56 -14.51 4.43 -9.55
N GLY A 57 -13.81 5.31 -8.83
CA GLY A 57 -13.03 6.42 -9.38
C GLY A 57 -13.36 7.84 -8.91
N GLU A 58 -14.58 8.17 -8.49
CA GLU A 58 -14.92 9.57 -8.13
C GLU A 58 -15.94 9.63 -6.98
N VAL A 59 -15.48 9.93 -5.77
CA VAL A 59 -16.35 10.54 -4.76
C VAL A 59 -16.36 12.03 -5.07
N GLU A 60 -17.35 12.48 -5.83
CA GLU A 60 -17.57 13.91 -6.09
C GLU A 60 -17.90 14.59 -4.75
N MET A 61 -16.89 15.18 -4.11
CA MET A 61 -17.08 15.87 -2.84
C MET A 61 -18.00 17.08 -3.04
N LEU A 62 -18.94 17.26 -2.10
CA LEU A 62 -19.81 18.44 -2.09
C LEU A 62 -18.96 19.71 -2.15
N THR A 63 -19.26 20.56 -3.13
CA THR A 63 -18.64 21.88 -3.28
C THR A 63 -18.82 22.70 -2.00
N SER A 64 -17.93 23.67 -1.76
CA SER A 64 -18.02 24.56 -0.60
C SER A 64 -19.38 25.25 -0.49
N ALA A 65 -20.00 25.59 -1.64
CA ALA A 65 -21.34 26.15 -1.73
C ALA A 65 -22.43 25.16 -1.31
N GLN A 66 -22.35 23.89 -1.75
CA GLN A 66 -23.29 22.84 -1.34
C GLN A 66 -23.16 22.50 0.15
N ARG A 67 -21.93 22.43 0.68
CA ARG A 67 -21.68 22.25 2.12
C ARG A 67 -22.25 23.40 2.95
N GLN A 68 -22.11 24.64 2.46
CA GLN A 68 -22.67 25.81 3.13
C GLN A 68 -24.20 25.84 3.05
N ALA A 69 -24.80 25.43 1.94
CA ALA A 69 -26.25 25.29 1.78
C ALA A 69 -26.84 24.27 2.77
N VAL A 70 -26.20 23.11 2.94
CA VAL A 70 -26.61 22.08 3.92
C VAL A 70 -26.50 22.60 5.35
N ARG A 71 -25.41 23.29 5.68
CA ARG A 71 -25.21 23.90 7.01
C ARG A 71 -26.22 25.01 7.30
N SER A 72 -26.54 25.85 6.31
CA SER A 72 -27.57 26.89 6.45
C SER A 72 -28.98 26.31 6.54
N ALA A 73 -29.26 25.20 5.87
CA ALA A 73 -30.56 24.53 5.95
C ALA A 73 -30.82 23.95 7.36
N GLY A 74 -29.78 23.52 8.07
CA GLY A 74 -29.86 23.09 9.47
C GLY A 74 -29.88 24.22 10.50
N SER A 75 -29.75 25.48 10.07
CA SER A 75 -29.68 26.66 10.96
C SER A 75 -31.00 27.40 11.12
N ASN A 76 -32.05 27.02 10.37
CA ASN A 76 -33.37 27.59 10.58
C ASN A 76 -34.07 26.91 11.76
N PRO A 77 -34.79 27.67 12.61
CA PRO A 77 -35.58 27.08 13.67
C PRO A 77 -36.59 26.09 13.09
N VAL A 78 -36.85 25.04 13.86
CA VAL A 78 -37.87 24.01 13.62
C VAL A 78 -39.11 24.65 13.01
N ILE A 79 -39.51 24.17 11.84
CA ILE A 79 -40.80 24.51 11.24
C ILE A 79 -41.86 23.92 12.19
N GLU A 80 -42.40 24.74 13.09
CA GLU A 80 -43.45 24.33 14.03
C GLU A 80 -44.84 24.26 13.38
N ASP A 81 -44.99 24.68 12.12
CA ASP A 81 -46.28 24.67 11.44
C ASP A 81 -46.18 24.05 10.05
N ILE A 82 -46.38 22.73 9.98
CA ILE A 82 -46.68 22.05 8.72
C ILE A 82 -48.18 22.19 8.50
N ALA A 83 -48.59 23.27 7.82
CA ALA A 83 -49.89 23.30 7.18
C ALA A 83 -49.93 22.13 6.18
N SER A 84 -50.69 21.08 6.52
CA SER A 84 -50.89 19.90 5.70
C SER A 84 -51.57 20.28 4.39
N ALA A 85 -50.78 20.57 3.35
CA ALA A 85 -51.27 20.66 1.99
C ALA A 85 -51.58 19.24 1.50
N HIS A 86 -52.84 18.83 1.61
CA HIS A 86 -53.36 17.66 0.91
C HIS A 86 -53.19 17.88 -0.61
N MET A 87 -52.25 17.18 -1.24
CA MET A 87 -52.20 17.02 -2.69
C MET A 87 -52.25 15.54 -3.09
N PRO A 88 -52.95 15.19 -4.18
CA PRO A 88 -53.35 13.82 -4.46
C PRO A 88 -52.20 13.02 -5.10
N TRP A 89 -51.86 11.94 -4.41
CA TRP A 89 -50.79 10.95 -4.59
C TRP A 89 -50.72 10.16 -5.92
N TRP A 90 -51.42 10.57 -6.99
CA TRP A 90 -51.62 9.67 -8.14
C TRP A 90 -51.02 10.05 -9.49
N LYS A 91 -50.03 10.94 -9.54
CA LYS A 91 -49.19 11.11 -10.72
C LYS A 91 -47.74 11.34 -10.28
N HIS A 92 -46.86 10.37 -10.55
CA HIS A 92 -45.38 10.45 -10.73
C HIS A 92 -44.64 9.27 -10.03
N PRO A 93 -44.09 8.30 -10.80
CA PRO A 93 -43.44 7.09 -10.25
C PRO A 93 -41.97 7.29 -9.79
N TRP A 94 -41.50 8.53 -9.62
CA TRP A 94 -40.08 8.81 -9.35
C TRP A 94 -39.75 9.14 -7.88
N VAL A 95 -40.76 9.14 -6.99
CA VAL A 95 -40.58 9.56 -5.57
C VAL A 95 -40.34 8.38 -4.61
N THR A 96 -40.48 7.13 -5.06
CA THR A 96 -40.29 5.95 -4.19
C THR A 96 -38.84 5.68 -3.79
N GLY A 97 -37.84 6.18 -4.54
CA GLY A 97 -36.42 5.94 -4.23
C GLY A 97 -35.83 6.82 -3.12
N ALA A 98 -36.25 8.09 -3.04
CA ALA A 98 -35.68 9.05 -2.07
C ALA A 98 -36.33 8.97 -0.67
N GLY A 99 -37.58 8.50 -0.58
CA GLY A 99 -38.35 8.48 0.68
C GLY A 99 -37.87 7.43 1.69
N VAL A 100 -37.31 6.30 1.24
CA VAL A 100 -36.89 5.21 2.13
C VAL A 100 -35.60 5.55 2.88
N ALA A 101 -34.65 6.25 2.23
CA ALA A 101 -33.39 6.65 2.85
C ALA A 101 -33.58 7.74 3.93
N ALA A 102 -34.47 8.71 3.69
CA ALA A 102 -34.75 9.77 4.66
C ALA A 102 -35.50 9.27 5.91
N ALA A 103 -36.39 8.27 5.75
CA ALA A 103 -37.12 7.68 6.88
C ALA A 103 -36.20 6.86 7.82
N LEU A 104 -35.18 6.20 7.28
CA LEU A 104 -34.19 5.46 8.07
C LEU A 104 -33.26 6.41 8.85
N ALA A 105 -32.84 7.52 8.23
CA ALA A 105 -32.00 8.53 8.89
C ALA A 105 -32.73 9.26 10.04
N LEU A 106 -34.03 9.56 9.87
CA LEU A 106 -34.86 10.18 10.91
C LEU A 106 -35.19 9.22 12.06
N GLY A 107 -35.33 7.92 11.78
CA GLY A 107 -35.57 6.89 12.81
C GLY A 107 -34.40 6.72 13.78
N VAL A 108 -33.16 6.90 13.29
CA VAL A 108 -31.94 6.84 14.13
C VAL A 108 -31.79 8.11 14.99
N PHE A 109 -32.19 9.27 14.47
CA PHE A 109 -32.04 10.55 15.17
C PHE A 109 -32.99 10.70 16.37
N PHE A 110 -34.20 10.12 16.32
CA PHE A 110 -35.18 10.27 17.41
C PHE A 110 -35.03 9.25 18.56
N VAL A 111 -34.15 8.24 18.44
CA VAL A 111 -33.94 7.24 19.50
C VAL A 111 -32.84 7.66 20.49
N MET A 112 -32.08 8.71 20.20
CA MET A 112 -31.03 9.21 21.10
C MET A 112 -31.36 10.62 21.60
N GLU A 113 -32.10 10.70 22.70
CA GLU A 113 -32.19 11.92 23.51
C GLU A 113 -30.81 12.26 24.12
N PRO A 114 -30.35 13.52 24.08
CA PRO A 114 -29.04 13.90 24.58
C PRO A 114 -29.10 14.22 26.08
N ALA A 115 -28.42 13.41 26.90
CA ALA A 115 -28.07 13.81 28.26
C ALA A 115 -26.90 14.81 28.21
N GLY A 116 -27.18 16.06 28.58
CA GLY A 116 -26.21 17.03 29.10
C GLY A 116 -25.33 17.74 28.07
N LYS A 117 -25.58 19.04 27.86
CA LYS A 117 -24.68 19.95 27.14
C LYS A 117 -23.31 20.02 27.83
N PRO A 118 -22.17 19.75 27.16
CA PRO A 118 -20.89 20.25 27.61
C PRO A 118 -20.58 21.60 26.95
N GLN A 119 -20.09 22.51 27.78
CA GLN A 119 -19.51 23.79 27.40
C GLN A 119 -18.43 23.63 26.32
N SER A 120 -18.50 24.49 25.32
CA SER A 120 -17.47 24.71 24.32
C SER A 120 -16.15 25.08 24.99
N SER A 121 -15.28 24.10 25.14
CA SER A 121 -13.85 24.28 25.32
C SER A 121 -13.22 23.93 23.98
N GLU A 122 -12.37 24.79 23.43
CA GLU A 122 -11.52 24.44 22.29
C GLU A 122 -10.65 23.25 22.70
N VAL A 123 -11.08 22.04 22.35
CA VAL A 123 -10.30 20.82 22.54
C VAL A 123 -9.34 20.74 21.37
N ALA A 124 -8.08 21.10 21.61
CA ALA A 124 -6.98 20.74 20.74
C ALA A 124 -7.02 19.22 20.48
N GLU A 125 -7.00 18.83 19.21
CA GLU A 125 -6.94 17.43 18.78
C GLU A 125 -5.73 16.74 19.41
N GLN A 126 -5.95 16.00 20.51
CA GLN A 126 -4.93 15.15 21.09
C GLN A 126 -4.95 13.80 20.37
N GLU A 127 -4.05 13.68 19.40
CA GLU A 127 -3.92 12.54 18.49
C GLU A 127 -3.20 11.35 19.17
N VAL A 128 -3.61 10.12 18.84
CA VAL A 128 -2.99 8.90 19.36
C VAL A 128 -2.01 8.36 18.32
N GLY A 129 -0.71 8.39 18.65
CA GLY A 129 0.40 7.91 17.82
C GLY A 129 1.69 8.71 18.06
N PRO A 130 2.85 8.28 17.51
CA PRO A 130 4.05 9.10 17.54
C PRO A 130 3.82 10.43 16.82
N ASP A 131 4.32 11.53 17.37
CA ASP A 131 4.35 12.79 16.65
C ASP A 131 5.52 12.77 15.63
N TRP A 132 5.24 12.23 14.45
CA TRP A 132 6.19 12.13 13.34
C TRP A 132 6.83 13.47 12.96
N THR A 133 6.19 14.60 13.29
CA THR A 133 6.71 15.93 12.93
C THR A 133 7.95 16.32 13.74
N GLN A 134 8.21 15.65 14.86
CA GLN A 134 9.38 15.87 15.71
C GLN A 134 10.55 14.96 15.34
N TRP A 135 10.36 14.04 14.39
CA TRP A 135 11.36 13.08 13.99
C TRP A 135 12.27 13.66 12.91
N GLU A 136 13.55 13.31 12.98
CA GLU A 136 14.50 13.64 11.91
C GLU A 136 14.07 12.96 10.60
N THR A 137 14.00 13.74 9.52
CA THR A 137 13.50 13.25 8.22
C THR A 137 14.24 12.02 7.72
N LEU A 138 15.57 11.96 7.91
CA LEU A 138 16.39 10.82 7.48
C LEU A 138 15.98 9.52 8.20
N LYS A 139 15.59 9.60 9.48
CA LYS A 139 15.11 8.42 10.23
C LYS A 139 13.81 7.87 9.66
N LEU A 140 12.93 8.74 9.15
CA LEU A 140 11.69 8.36 8.48
C LEU A 140 11.93 7.69 7.11
N MET A 141 13.15 7.75 6.58
CA MET A 141 13.53 7.21 5.27
C MET A 141 14.34 5.91 5.38
N ALA A 142 14.29 5.25 6.54
CA ALA A 142 15.03 4.02 6.78
C ALA A 142 14.71 2.95 5.72
N PRO A 143 15.74 2.33 5.10
CA PRO A 143 15.55 1.27 4.12
C PRO A 143 14.95 0.03 4.78
N VAL A 144 14.17 -0.72 4.01
CA VAL A 144 13.70 -2.04 4.43
C VAL A 144 14.71 -3.10 4.03
N ILE A 145 15.14 -3.92 4.99
CA ILE A 145 16.08 -5.04 4.79
C ILE A 145 15.29 -6.36 4.90
N PRO A 146 15.42 -7.29 3.93
CA PRO A 146 14.79 -8.59 3.99
C PRO A 146 15.18 -9.37 5.26
N ARG A 147 14.22 -10.05 5.89
CA ARG A 147 14.47 -10.89 7.08
C ARG A 147 15.42 -12.04 6.71
N GLY A 148 16.42 -12.32 7.56
CA GLY A 148 17.32 -13.49 7.42
C GLY A 148 18.82 -13.16 7.24
N SER A 149 19.22 -11.89 7.26
CA SER A 149 20.62 -11.47 7.10
C SER A 149 21.44 -11.37 8.41
N GLY A 150 20.90 -11.76 9.57
CA GLY A 150 21.64 -11.66 10.83
C GLY A 150 20.85 -12.04 12.08
N LYS A 151 21.51 -11.94 13.25
CA LYS A 151 20.83 -12.04 14.56
C LYS A 151 19.80 -10.92 14.65
N VAL A 152 18.56 -11.25 14.98
CA VAL A 152 17.52 -10.25 15.26
C VAL A 152 17.95 -9.46 16.50
N SER A 153 18.45 -8.25 16.29
CA SER A 153 18.68 -7.29 17.36
C SER A 153 17.32 -6.86 17.94
N GLU A 154 17.25 -6.58 19.25
CA GLU A 154 16.07 -5.89 19.79
C GLU A 154 15.97 -4.52 19.11
N ARG A 155 14.79 -4.21 18.55
CA ARG A 155 14.54 -2.91 17.93
C ARG A 155 14.53 -1.82 19.00
N THR A 156 15.06 -0.66 18.66
CA THR A 156 14.82 0.55 19.46
C THR A 156 13.33 0.95 19.40
N PRO A 157 12.80 1.68 20.40
CA PRO A 157 11.42 2.17 20.35
C PRO A 157 11.10 3.00 19.10
N GLU A 158 12.08 3.72 18.55
CA GLU A 158 11.93 4.46 17.30
C GLU A 158 11.77 3.50 16.10
N GLN A 159 12.61 2.47 16.01
CA GLN A 159 12.51 1.46 14.95
C GLN A 159 11.21 0.64 15.07
N GLU A 160 10.73 0.36 16.28
CA GLU A 160 9.44 -0.30 16.50
C GLU A 160 8.27 0.55 16.00
N ALA A 161 8.24 1.85 16.36
CA ALA A 161 7.19 2.76 15.93
C ALA A 161 7.19 2.93 14.40
N LEU A 162 8.36 3.10 13.78
CA LEU A 162 8.46 3.21 12.33
C LEU A 162 8.07 1.91 11.61
N ALA A 163 8.49 0.75 12.11
CA ALA A 163 8.06 -0.54 11.58
C ALA A 163 6.53 -0.71 11.66
N TRP A 164 5.93 -0.34 12.80
CA TRP A 164 4.47 -0.34 12.96
C TRP A 164 3.78 0.59 11.95
N ALA A 165 4.30 1.80 11.75
CA ALA A 165 3.74 2.76 10.79
C ALA A 165 3.79 2.26 9.35
N MET A 166 4.84 1.53 8.98
CA MET A 166 4.96 0.87 7.67
C MET A 166 3.98 -0.30 7.54
N THR A 167 3.84 -1.13 8.57
CA THR A 167 2.92 -2.28 8.60
C THR A 167 1.45 -1.86 8.53
N GLU A 168 1.06 -0.79 9.24
CA GLU A 168 -0.31 -0.24 9.23
C GLU A 168 -0.59 0.70 8.06
N GLU A 169 0.39 0.94 7.18
CA GLU A 169 0.35 1.97 6.13
C GLU A 169 -0.16 3.31 6.64
N ASN A 170 0.38 3.75 7.76
CA ASN A 170 -0.09 4.92 8.47
C ASN A 170 -0.08 6.17 7.54
N GLY A 171 -1.26 6.63 7.13
CA GLY A 171 -1.42 7.73 6.17
C GLY A 171 -0.74 9.02 6.65
N ARG A 172 -0.82 9.30 7.96
CA ARG A 172 -0.15 10.46 8.56
C ARG A 172 1.37 10.37 8.47
N TYR A 173 1.97 9.20 8.74
CA TYR A 173 3.40 8.99 8.56
C TYR A 173 3.81 9.31 7.11
N ARG A 174 3.10 8.77 6.11
CA ARG A 174 3.39 9.03 4.69
C ARG A 174 3.22 10.51 4.33
N GLU A 175 2.17 11.16 4.84
CA GLU A 175 1.94 12.60 4.64
C GLU A 175 3.04 13.46 5.26
N VAL A 176 3.45 13.16 6.50
CA VAL A 176 4.52 13.87 7.20
C VAL A 176 5.86 13.65 6.50
N LEU A 177 6.19 12.41 6.13
CA LEU A 177 7.39 12.10 5.37
C LEU A 177 7.42 12.88 4.05
N ALA A 178 6.33 12.83 3.26
CA ALA A 178 6.27 13.52 1.99
C ALA A 178 6.34 15.05 2.14
N ARG A 179 5.72 15.60 3.19
CA ARG A 179 5.82 17.03 3.54
C ARG A 179 7.25 17.41 3.92
N SER A 180 7.90 16.60 4.75
CA SER A 180 9.27 16.85 5.21
C SER A 180 10.25 16.80 4.04
N ILE A 181 10.11 15.82 3.14
CA ILE A 181 10.91 15.76 1.90
C ILE A 181 10.67 16.99 1.02
N ARG A 182 9.44 17.49 0.87
CA ARG A 182 9.15 18.68 0.07
C ARG A 182 9.74 19.97 0.66
N GLN A 183 9.86 20.04 1.97
CA GLN A 183 10.37 21.21 2.69
C GLN A 183 11.88 21.15 2.97
N ALA A 184 12.49 19.97 2.86
CA ALA A 184 13.90 19.78 3.09
C ALA A 184 14.77 20.54 2.09
N ASP A 185 15.97 20.94 2.56
CA ASP A 185 17.03 21.40 1.67
C ASP A 185 17.39 20.29 0.66
N TRP A 186 17.80 20.69 -0.54
CA TRP A 186 18.27 19.79 -1.57
C TRP A 186 19.52 19.02 -1.11
N GLU A 187 20.35 19.61 -0.26
CA GLU A 187 21.54 18.97 0.31
C GLU A 187 21.20 17.71 1.14
N MET A 188 20.01 17.68 1.78
CA MET A 188 19.55 16.50 2.55
C MET A 188 19.46 15.25 1.68
N ALA A 189 19.18 15.38 0.38
CA ALA A 189 19.13 14.24 -0.53
C ALA A 189 20.47 13.51 -0.64
N ALA A 190 21.59 14.22 -0.43
CA ALA A 190 22.93 13.63 -0.43
C ALA A 190 23.28 12.92 0.89
N GLU A 191 22.54 13.19 1.96
CA GLU A 191 22.72 12.55 3.27
C GLU A 191 21.98 11.21 3.37
N VAL A 192 21.12 10.89 2.40
CA VAL A 192 20.41 9.61 2.35
C VAL A 192 21.45 8.49 2.15
N PRO A 193 21.47 7.48 3.04
CA PRO A 193 22.46 6.40 2.94
C PRO A 193 22.32 5.65 1.60
N GLU A 194 23.45 5.45 0.93
CA GLU A 194 23.51 4.59 -0.23
C GLU A 194 23.20 3.12 0.15
N SER A 195 22.42 2.47 -0.70
CA SER A 195 22.12 1.04 -0.62
C SER A 195 22.88 0.31 -1.73
N ARG A 196 23.53 -0.80 -1.38
CA ARG A 196 24.14 -1.73 -2.33
C ARG A 196 23.05 -2.59 -2.94
N GLU A 197 22.95 -2.56 -4.27
CA GLU A 197 21.99 -3.41 -4.96
C GLU A 197 22.25 -4.91 -4.73
N GLN A 198 21.16 -5.67 -4.75
CA GLN A 198 21.20 -7.11 -4.68
C GLN A 198 21.78 -7.67 -5.99
N THR A 199 22.88 -8.42 -5.87
CA THR A 199 23.58 -9.00 -7.02
C THR A 199 22.97 -10.33 -7.44
N TRP A 200 23.27 -10.77 -8.66
CA TRP A 200 22.91 -12.10 -9.14
C TRP A 200 23.53 -13.19 -8.26
N GLN A 201 22.68 -14.05 -7.71
CA GLN A 201 23.05 -15.20 -6.89
C GLN A 201 22.71 -16.51 -7.63
N PRO A 202 23.55 -17.55 -7.53
CA PRO A 202 23.21 -18.86 -8.06
C PRO A 202 22.01 -19.46 -7.31
N VAL A 203 21.13 -20.15 -8.03
CA VAL A 203 20.04 -20.90 -7.40
C VAL A 203 20.59 -22.22 -6.85
N VAL A 204 20.34 -22.47 -5.56
CA VAL A 204 20.80 -23.67 -4.85
C VAL A 204 19.60 -24.54 -4.48
N ALA A 205 19.68 -25.84 -4.78
CA ALA A 205 18.63 -26.80 -4.48
C ALA A 205 18.26 -26.78 -2.99
N GLY A 206 16.97 -26.64 -2.69
CA GLY A 206 16.45 -26.65 -1.31
C GLY A 206 16.64 -25.34 -0.54
N GLN A 207 17.34 -24.34 -1.09
CA GLN A 207 17.44 -23.01 -0.47
C GLN A 207 16.17 -22.21 -0.76
N GLY A 208 15.50 -21.71 0.30
CA GLY A 208 14.43 -20.74 0.19
C GLY A 208 14.97 -19.30 0.20
N LEU A 209 14.38 -18.43 -0.60
CA LEU A 209 14.62 -17.00 -0.59
C LEU A 209 13.51 -16.34 0.22
N MET A 210 13.86 -15.64 1.30
CA MET A 210 12.89 -14.91 2.11
C MET A 210 12.27 -13.78 1.29
N VAL A 211 10.95 -13.79 1.14
CA VAL A 211 10.22 -12.74 0.41
C VAL A 211 10.06 -11.53 1.33
N PRO A 212 10.54 -10.34 0.93
CA PRO A 212 10.26 -9.11 1.66
C PRO A 212 8.76 -8.80 1.66
N MET A 213 8.24 -8.30 2.78
CA MET A 213 6.79 -8.14 2.97
C MET A 213 6.35 -6.70 3.22
N ASN A 214 7.27 -5.75 3.07
CA ASN A 214 7.01 -4.32 3.19
C ASN A 214 8.09 -3.55 2.41
N ALA A 215 7.90 -2.24 2.25
CA ALA A 215 8.86 -1.34 1.61
C ALA A 215 8.86 0.03 2.31
N GLY A 216 9.93 0.81 2.10
CA GLY A 216 9.95 2.22 2.48
C GLY A 216 9.01 3.08 1.62
N ALA A 217 8.99 4.39 1.86
CA ALA A 217 7.98 5.27 1.27
C ALA A 217 8.52 6.60 0.71
N SER A 218 9.85 6.74 0.55
CA SER A 218 10.48 8.03 0.28
C SER A 218 10.73 8.29 -1.22
N SER A 219 11.05 7.25 -1.98
CA SER A 219 11.65 7.36 -3.32
C SER A 219 10.77 8.08 -4.34
N TRP A 220 9.46 7.81 -4.35
CA TRP A 220 8.54 8.48 -5.28
C TRP A 220 8.48 9.99 -5.03
N THR A 221 8.45 10.42 -3.76
CA THR A 221 8.40 11.84 -3.41
C THR A 221 9.67 12.56 -3.88
N TRP A 222 10.85 11.95 -3.70
CA TRP A 222 12.10 12.51 -4.19
C TRP A 222 12.13 12.60 -5.71
N LEU A 223 11.77 11.50 -6.40
CA LEU A 223 11.71 11.45 -7.85
C LEU A 223 10.80 12.53 -8.42
N SER A 224 9.55 12.59 -7.94
CA SER A 224 8.57 13.59 -8.40
C SER A 224 9.05 15.01 -8.10
N ARG A 225 9.61 15.28 -6.92
CA ARG A 225 10.11 16.60 -6.53
C ARG A 225 11.23 17.07 -7.47
N TYR A 226 12.25 16.24 -7.68
CA TYR A 226 13.39 16.57 -8.54
C TYR A 226 12.97 16.81 -9.99
N LEU A 227 12.11 15.96 -10.54
CA LEU A 227 11.63 16.11 -11.92
C LEU A 227 10.74 17.35 -12.09
N ASN A 228 9.88 17.65 -11.13
CA ASN A 228 8.93 18.76 -11.23
C ASN A 228 9.56 20.12 -10.94
N GLU A 229 10.47 20.19 -9.97
CA GLU A 229 11.03 21.47 -9.50
C GLU A 229 12.40 21.78 -10.10
N ARG A 230 13.18 20.75 -10.48
CA ARG A 230 14.56 20.92 -10.98
C ARG A 230 14.79 20.44 -12.40
N ASN A 231 13.85 19.71 -12.99
CA ASN A 231 14.04 19.03 -14.29
C ASN A 231 15.36 18.24 -14.32
N ALA A 232 15.67 17.54 -13.23
CA ALA A 232 16.93 16.82 -13.04
C ALA A 232 16.67 15.48 -12.35
N LEU A 233 17.63 14.56 -12.46
CA LEU A 233 17.59 13.31 -11.69
C LEU A 233 17.90 13.58 -10.20
N PRO A 234 17.19 12.90 -9.29
CA PRO A 234 17.58 12.88 -7.88
C PRO A 234 18.90 12.11 -7.67
N PRO A 235 19.60 12.31 -6.54
CA PRO A 235 20.73 11.46 -6.17
C PRO A 235 20.31 9.99 -6.11
N LYS A 236 21.18 9.09 -6.58
CA LYS A 236 20.87 7.65 -6.69
C LYS A 236 20.44 7.03 -5.36
N ALA A 237 21.04 7.48 -4.25
CA ALA A 237 20.73 7.00 -2.91
C ALA A 237 19.27 7.22 -2.49
N THR A 238 18.58 8.21 -3.07
CA THR A 238 17.17 8.49 -2.76
C THR A 238 16.20 7.64 -3.57
N ILE A 239 16.69 6.77 -4.45
CA ILE A 239 15.87 5.96 -5.35
C ILE A 239 16.07 4.49 -5.03
N ARG A 240 15.00 3.88 -4.52
CA ARG A 240 14.91 2.45 -4.25
C ARG A 240 13.74 1.87 -5.03
N ILE A 241 14.01 0.82 -5.81
CA ILE A 241 13.03 0.22 -6.73
C ILE A 241 11.79 -0.26 -5.97
N GLU A 242 11.96 -0.91 -4.83
CA GLU A 242 10.86 -1.42 -4.03
C GLU A 242 9.95 -0.32 -3.50
N GLU A 243 10.49 0.85 -3.16
CA GLU A 243 9.70 1.99 -2.69
C GLU A 243 8.92 2.67 -3.82
N LEU A 244 9.49 2.70 -5.04
CA LEU A 244 8.79 3.23 -6.22
C LEU A 244 7.62 2.35 -6.61
N VAL A 245 7.83 1.03 -6.65
CA VAL A 245 6.80 0.04 -6.96
C VAL A 245 5.70 0.10 -5.89
N ASN A 246 6.06 -0.01 -4.61
CA ASN A 246 5.09 -0.06 -3.49
C ASN A 246 4.60 1.33 -3.03
N HIS A 247 4.85 2.38 -3.82
CA HIS A 247 4.14 3.65 -3.66
C HIS A 247 2.65 3.50 -4.03
N PHE A 248 2.37 2.70 -5.07
CA PHE A 248 1.04 2.55 -5.65
C PHE A 248 0.32 1.30 -5.13
N SER A 249 -1.00 1.33 -5.21
CA SER A 249 -1.84 0.18 -4.87
C SER A 249 -2.04 -0.75 -6.06
N TYR A 250 -2.13 -2.05 -5.79
CA TYR A 250 -2.39 -3.12 -6.75
C TYR A 250 -3.64 -3.90 -6.37
N LYS A 251 -4.14 -4.75 -7.27
CA LYS A 251 -5.25 -5.66 -6.93
C LYS A 251 -4.82 -6.62 -5.82
N SER A 252 -5.66 -6.77 -4.81
CA SER A 252 -5.39 -7.68 -3.70
C SER A 252 -5.10 -9.10 -4.22
N PRO A 253 -4.05 -9.78 -3.70
CA PRO A 253 -3.68 -11.10 -4.15
C PRO A 253 -4.70 -12.15 -3.69
N LYS A 254 -4.90 -13.23 -4.46
CA LYS A 254 -5.96 -14.22 -4.25
C LYS A 254 -5.59 -15.69 -4.57
N MET A 255 -4.48 -15.96 -5.26
CA MET A 255 -4.08 -17.28 -5.75
C MET A 255 -3.71 -18.24 -4.63
N LEU A 256 -3.10 -17.72 -3.56
CA LEU A 256 -2.76 -18.45 -2.35
C LEU A 256 -3.38 -17.75 -1.15
N GLN A 257 -4.06 -18.51 -0.29
CA GLN A 257 -4.61 -18.00 0.97
C GLN A 257 -4.24 -19.00 2.07
N GLY A 258 -3.37 -18.60 2.98
CA GLY A 258 -2.83 -19.49 3.99
C GLY A 258 -1.90 -18.77 4.94
N ALA A 259 -1.72 -19.32 6.15
CA ALA A 259 -0.82 -18.75 7.16
C ALA A 259 -1.01 -17.22 7.40
N ARG A 260 -2.27 -16.75 7.34
CA ARG A 260 -2.64 -15.34 7.50
C ARG A 260 -2.11 -14.41 6.39
N LEU A 261 -1.76 -14.98 5.24
CA LEU A 261 -1.28 -14.27 4.06
C LEU A 261 -2.14 -14.61 2.85
N HIS A 262 -2.29 -13.60 1.99
CA HIS A 262 -2.74 -13.78 0.63
C HIS A 262 -1.56 -13.52 -0.32
N ALA A 263 -1.41 -14.34 -1.36
CA ALA A 263 -0.33 -14.14 -2.32
C ALA A 263 -0.67 -14.52 -3.76
N ASP A 264 -0.05 -13.80 -4.70
CA ASP A 264 -0.08 -14.06 -6.15
C ASP A 264 1.34 -14.18 -6.69
N LEU A 265 1.48 -15.00 -7.75
CA LEU A 265 2.70 -15.09 -8.55
C LEU A 265 2.36 -14.77 -10.01
N GLU A 266 3.16 -13.92 -10.63
CA GLU A 266 3.06 -13.62 -12.06
C GLU A 266 4.45 -13.57 -12.69
N MET A 267 4.58 -14.08 -13.92
CA MET A 267 5.84 -14.12 -14.66
C MET A 267 5.69 -13.60 -16.08
N CYS A 268 6.63 -12.77 -16.50
CA CYS A 268 6.75 -12.36 -17.89
C CYS A 268 8.22 -12.19 -18.30
N GLN A 269 8.48 -12.10 -19.61
CA GLN A 269 9.79 -11.70 -20.11
C GLN A 269 10.18 -10.34 -19.53
N THR A 270 11.42 -10.19 -19.07
CA THR A 270 11.87 -8.93 -18.47
C THR A 270 11.89 -7.83 -19.54
N PRO A 271 11.19 -6.70 -19.33
CA PRO A 271 11.04 -5.69 -20.38
C PRO A 271 12.35 -4.96 -20.75
N TRP A 272 13.36 -5.00 -19.89
CA TRP A 272 14.68 -4.37 -20.12
C TRP A 272 15.81 -5.39 -20.33
N ASN A 273 15.52 -6.68 -20.35
CA ASN A 273 16.51 -7.74 -20.51
C ASN A 273 15.89 -8.96 -21.18
N GLU A 274 16.20 -9.17 -22.45
CA GLU A 274 15.64 -10.29 -23.24
C GLU A 274 16.12 -11.68 -22.78
N HIS A 275 17.16 -11.75 -21.94
CA HIS A 275 17.75 -13.00 -21.46
C HIS A 275 17.25 -13.42 -20.07
N SER A 276 16.28 -12.70 -19.51
CA SER A 276 15.74 -13.01 -18.19
C SER A 276 14.22 -13.00 -18.15
N VAL A 277 13.69 -13.60 -17.08
CA VAL A 277 12.28 -13.59 -16.72
C VAL A 277 12.10 -12.74 -15.48
N LEU A 278 11.10 -11.87 -15.50
CA LEU A 278 10.69 -11.09 -14.35
C LEU A 278 9.58 -11.83 -13.62
N LEU A 279 9.83 -12.18 -12.37
CA LEU A 279 8.86 -12.78 -11.45
C LEU A 279 8.35 -11.70 -10.50
N ALA A 280 7.04 -11.48 -10.49
CA ALA A 280 6.35 -10.74 -9.45
C ALA A 280 5.83 -11.69 -8.37
N VAL A 281 6.08 -11.32 -7.12
CA VAL A 281 5.51 -11.94 -5.93
C VAL A 281 4.72 -10.84 -5.21
N HIS A 282 3.40 -10.96 -5.19
CA HIS A 282 2.54 -10.03 -4.45
C HIS A 282 2.07 -10.71 -3.17
N VAL A 283 2.39 -10.14 -2.00
CA VAL A 283 2.00 -10.71 -0.69
C VAL A 283 1.29 -9.65 0.15
N ALA A 284 0.15 -10.00 0.72
CA ALA A 284 -0.60 -9.14 1.64
C ALA A 284 -1.00 -9.89 2.90
N ALA A 285 -1.18 -9.17 4.00
CA ALA A 285 -1.79 -9.77 5.20
C ALA A 285 -3.25 -10.13 4.93
N ALA A 286 -3.72 -11.22 5.52
CA ALA A 286 -5.15 -11.47 5.63
C ALA A 286 -5.79 -10.43 6.56
N SER A 287 -7.04 -10.07 6.30
CA SER A 287 -7.78 -9.10 7.13
C SER A 287 -7.80 -9.53 8.60
N GLY A 288 -7.53 -8.60 9.53
CA GLY A 288 -7.54 -8.84 10.97
C GLY A 288 -6.45 -9.78 11.50
N ALA A 289 -5.46 -10.16 10.66
CA ALA A 289 -4.39 -11.06 11.05
C ALA A 289 -3.40 -10.45 12.04
N ASP A 290 -2.86 -11.26 12.94
CA ASP A 290 -1.60 -10.93 13.60
C ASP A 290 -0.44 -11.39 12.70
N THR A 291 0.38 -10.44 12.25
CA THR A 291 1.36 -10.59 11.17
C THR A 291 2.79 -10.82 11.66
N THR A 292 3.01 -10.74 12.98
CA THR A 292 4.34 -10.79 13.60
C THR A 292 5.12 -12.07 13.28
N ALA A 293 4.42 -13.19 13.12
CA ALA A 293 4.99 -14.50 12.82
C ALA A 293 4.84 -14.94 11.35
N CYS A 294 4.34 -14.08 10.47
CA CYS A 294 4.16 -14.41 9.06
C CYS A 294 5.51 -14.52 8.34
N VAL A 295 5.65 -15.57 7.53
CA VAL A 295 6.83 -15.87 6.71
C VAL A 295 6.37 -16.26 5.32
N ALA A 296 7.06 -15.76 4.30
CA ALA A 296 6.92 -16.18 2.91
C ALA A 296 8.30 -16.53 2.34
N GLU A 297 8.44 -17.73 1.81
CA GLU A 297 9.68 -18.26 1.23
C GLU A 297 9.47 -18.63 -0.24
N LEU A 298 10.36 -18.15 -1.10
CA LEU A 298 10.37 -18.43 -2.52
C LEU A 298 11.44 -19.49 -2.82
N HIS A 299 11.02 -20.63 -3.36
CA HIS A 299 11.91 -21.67 -3.84
C HIS A 299 11.97 -21.67 -5.36
N LEU A 300 13.17 -21.70 -5.90
CA LEU A 300 13.44 -21.75 -7.33
C LEU A 300 14.02 -23.12 -7.69
N ASP A 301 13.56 -23.71 -8.79
CA ASP A 301 14.12 -24.97 -9.27
C ASP A 301 15.46 -24.72 -9.99
N PRO A 302 16.60 -25.23 -9.47
CA PRO A 302 17.92 -25.01 -10.06
C PRO A 302 18.10 -25.67 -11.44
N SER A 303 17.25 -26.62 -11.81
CA SER A 303 17.25 -27.22 -13.15
C SER A 303 16.63 -26.30 -14.22
N ARG A 304 15.91 -25.26 -13.78
CA ARG A 304 15.18 -24.30 -14.64
C ARG A 304 15.61 -22.86 -14.48
N VAL A 305 16.18 -22.51 -13.33
CA VAL A 305 16.69 -21.17 -13.03
C VAL A 305 18.12 -21.32 -12.56
N SER A 306 19.06 -20.73 -13.29
CA SER A 306 20.49 -20.81 -12.98
C SER A 306 20.89 -19.77 -11.93
N ARG A 307 20.37 -18.55 -12.06
CA ARG A 307 20.64 -17.41 -11.18
C ARG A 307 19.37 -16.61 -10.94
N SER A 308 19.31 -15.95 -9.80
CA SER A 308 18.26 -14.97 -9.51
C SER A 308 18.85 -13.74 -8.80
N ARG A 309 18.13 -12.63 -8.88
CA ARG A 309 18.35 -11.47 -8.01
C ARG A 309 17.03 -10.88 -7.56
N LEU A 310 16.98 -10.41 -6.33
CA LEU A 310 15.90 -9.58 -5.81
C LEU A 310 16.08 -8.15 -6.37
N MET A 311 15.01 -7.52 -6.83
CA MET A 311 15.07 -6.14 -7.32
C MET A 311 14.78 -5.17 -6.18
N GLY A 312 15.68 -4.20 -5.94
CA GLY A 312 15.60 -3.30 -4.80
C GLY A 312 16.14 -3.93 -3.52
N TYR A 313 15.65 -3.48 -2.36
CA TYR A 313 15.99 -4.01 -1.03
C TYR A 313 17.50 -4.05 -0.75
N GLY A 314 18.21 -3.04 -1.23
CA GLY A 314 19.66 -2.98 -1.14
C GLY A 314 20.15 -2.74 0.29
N GLU A 315 21.25 -3.40 0.67
CA GLU A 315 21.83 -3.25 2.00
C GLU A 315 22.55 -1.90 2.15
N PRO A 316 22.35 -1.15 3.25
CA PRO A 316 23.04 0.13 3.46
C PRO A 316 24.57 -0.03 3.51
N VAL A 317 25.30 0.84 2.80
CA VAL A 317 26.77 0.78 2.70
C VAL A 317 27.47 0.98 4.05
N THR A 318 26.89 1.78 4.96
CA THR A 318 27.50 2.21 6.23
C THR A 318 27.37 1.21 7.37
N ALA A 319 26.78 0.02 7.16
CA ALA A 319 26.53 -0.99 8.19
C ALA A 319 27.79 -1.67 8.80
N THR A 320 28.99 -1.08 8.69
CA THR A 320 30.26 -1.79 8.99
C THR A 320 31.16 -1.21 10.09
N GLU A 321 30.78 -0.16 10.85
CA GLU A 321 31.65 0.28 11.97
C GLU A 321 30.96 0.54 13.32
N SER A 322 29.66 0.88 13.39
CA SER A 322 28.97 1.22 14.65
C SER A 322 28.07 0.13 15.23
N GLY A 323 27.77 -0.94 14.48
CA GLY A 323 26.89 -2.02 14.95
C GLY A 323 25.41 -1.65 15.09
N GLU A 324 25.00 -0.45 14.67
CA GLU A 324 23.58 -0.10 14.52
C GLU A 324 23.05 -0.67 13.20
N GLU A 325 22.00 -1.48 13.26
CA GLU A 325 21.29 -1.97 12.07
C GLU A 325 20.74 -0.77 11.28
N ALA A 326 21.37 -0.44 10.16
CA ALA A 326 21.04 0.70 9.32
C ALA A 326 19.73 0.53 8.51
N GLY A 327 18.90 -0.45 8.81
CA GLY A 327 17.62 -0.69 8.14
C GLY A 327 16.60 -1.42 9.00
N LEU A 328 15.40 -1.56 8.47
CA LEU A 328 14.23 -2.08 9.18
C LEU A 328 13.71 -3.36 8.54
N SER A 329 13.27 -4.31 9.35
CA SER A 329 12.55 -5.49 8.87
C SER A 329 11.10 -5.50 9.38
N PRO A 330 10.23 -4.60 8.90
CA PRO A 330 8.82 -4.52 9.32
C PRO A 330 8.01 -5.79 9.03
N ASP A 331 6.86 -5.92 9.68
CA ASP A 331 5.87 -6.97 9.40
C ASP A 331 5.10 -6.68 8.10
N VAL A 332 4.36 -7.68 7.61
CA VAL A 332 3.60 -7.58 6.35
C VAL A 332 2.54 -6.48 6.40
N SER A 333 2.45 -5.68 5.34
CA SER A 333 1.43 -4.64 5.20
C SER A 333 0.00 -5.20 5.24
N TYR A 334 -0.88 -4.50 5.95
CA TYR A 334 -2.30 -4.82 6.08
C TYR A 334 -3.20 -4.41 4.90
N SER A 335 -2.88 -3.33 4.18
CA SER A 335 -3.85 -2.70 3.25
C SER A 335 -3.50 -2.78 1.76
N ARG A 336 -2.26 -2.50 1.34
CA ARG A 336 -1.89 -2.57 -0.10
C ARG A 336 -1.10 -3.82 -0.47
N GLY A 337 -0.67 -4.60 0.51
CA GLY A 337 0.29 -5.68 0.27
C GLY A 337 1.66 -5.15 -0.13
N ASN A 338 2.55 -6.05 -0.52
CA ASN A 338 3.90 -5.76 -0.97
C ASN A 338 4.16 -6.50 -2.28
N TYR A 339 4.46 -5.74 -3.32
CA TYR A 339 4.76 -6.22 -4.66
C TYR A 339 6.27 -6.28 -4.85
N VAL A 340 6.80 -7.48 -4.99
CA VAL A 340 8.24 -7.78 -5.02
C VAL A 340 8.64 -8.34 -6.36
N PHE A 341 9.77 -7.89 -6.90
CA PHE A 341 10.32 -8.41 -8.14
C PHE A 341 11.58 -9.24 -7.91
N TYR A 342 11.65 -10.38 -8.59
CA TYR A 342 12.87 -11.13 -8.81
C TYR A 342 13.16 -11.18 -10.31
N GLU A 343 14.41 -10.98 -10.69
CA GLU A 343 14.87 -11.28 -12.03
C GLU A 343 15.49 -12.67 -12.02
N LEU A 344 15.06 -13.52 -12.96
CA LEU A 344 15.44 -14.93 -13.06
C LEU A 344 16.17 -15.16 -14.37
N GLU A 345 17.36 -15.75 -14.28
CA GLU A 345 18.07 -16.25 -15.45
C GLU A 345 17.76 -17.73 -15.59
N LEU A 346 17.15 -18.11 -16.71
CA LEU A 346 16.76 -19.49 -16.93
C LEU A 346 18.00 -20.37 -17.09
N ALA A 347 17.92 -21.58 -16.56
CA ALA A 347 18.81 -22.66 -16.97
C ALA A 347 18.43 -23.09 -18.40
N GLY A 348 19.27 -23.90 -19.06
CA GLY A 348 18.97 -24.42 -20.39
C GLY A 348 17.65 -25.21 -20.46
N GLU A 349 17.29 -25.70 -21.65
CA GLU A 349 16.04 -26.44 -21.83
C GLU A 349 15.94 -27.63 -20.87
N SER A 350 14.91 -27.62 -20.02
CA SER A 350 14.52 -28.74 -19.17
C SER A 350 13.36 -29.49 -19.81
N THR A 351 13.46 -30.82 -19.88
CA THR A 351 12.40 -31.70 -20.40
C THR A 351 11.37 -32.07 -19.34
N ASP A 352 11.55 -31.63 -18.10
CA ASP A 352 10.60 -31.87 -17.01
C ASP A 352 9.41 -30.90 -17.12
N ASP A 353 8.23 -31.31 -16.63
CA ASP A 353 7.01 -30.49 -16.54
C ASP A 353 6.74 -29.96 -15.11
N GLY A 354 7.65 -30.23 -14.17
CA GLY A 354 7.63 -29.71 -12.79
C GLY A 354 7.61 -28.17 -12.66
N PRO A 355 7.38 -27.68 -11.43
CA PRO A 355 7.31 -26.25 -11.16
C PRO A 355 8.66 -25.58 -11.34
N MET A 356 8.66 -24.32 -11.78
CA MET A 356 9.86 -23.49 -11.86
C MET A 356 10.06 -22.66 -10.59
N VAL A 357 8.95 -22.23 -10.00
CA VAL A 357 8.92 -21.39 -8.81
C VAL A 357 7.85 -21.94 -7.87
N THR A 358 8.17 -22.05 -6.59
CA THR A 358 7.24 -22.41 -5.52
C THR A 358 7.32 -21.38 -4.40
N LEU A 359 6.25 -20.61 -4.20
CA LEU A 359 6.07 -19.77 -3.03
C LEU A 359 5.46 -20.60 -1.90
N ARG A 360 6.02 -20.51 -0.69
CA ARG A 360 5.49 -21.09 0.54
C ARG A 360 5.15 -20.00 1.54
N VAL A 361 4.00 -20.09 2.18
CA VAL A 361 3.58 -19.20 3.28
C VAL A 361 3.41 -19.99 4.58
N GLY A 362 3.97 -19.47 5.67
CA GLY A 362 3.93 -20.09 7.01
C GLY A 362 4.83 -21.32 7.18
N SER A 363 4.63 -22.04 8.30
CA SER A 363 5.37 -23.25 8.63
C SER A 363 4.60 -24.52 8.19
N GLY A 364 5.12 -25.25 7.20
CA GLY A 364 4.57 -26.54 6.73
C GLY A 364 4.07 -26.52 5.27
N ASP A 365 3.54 -27.66 4.79
CA ASP A 365 3.09 -27.81 3.39
C ASP A 365 1.72 -27.17 3.09
N SER A 366 1.02 -26.67 4.11
CA SER A 366 -0.33 -26.10 4.03
C SER A 366 -0.29 -24.61 3.61
N GLY A 367 0.32 -24.32 2.45
CA GLY A 367 0.50 -22.94 2.02
C GLY A 367 1.46 -22.77 0.86
N ALA A 368 1.41 -23.65 -0.15
CA ALA A 368 2.30 -23.55 -1.31
C ALA A 368 1.55 -23.15 -2.58
N LEU A 369 2.14 -22.27 -3.37
CA LEU A 369 1.71 -21.90 -4.71
C LEU A 369 2.88 -22.12 -5.67
N SER A 370 2.67 -22.91 -6.73
CA SER A 370 3.72 -23.20 -7.70
C SER A 370 3.32 -22.77 -9.10
N VAL A 371 4.29 -22.30 -9.88
CA VAL A 371 4.12 -21.90 -11.28
C VAL A 371 5.17 -22.58 -12.16
N SER A 372 4.73 -23.09 -13.30
CA SER A 372 5.58 -23.76 -14.29
C SER A 372 6.05 -22.78 -15.38
N PRO A 373 7.08 -23.11 -16.18
CA PRO A 373 7.62 -22.21 -17.21
C PRO A 373 6.58 -21.75 -18.24
N GLN A 374 5.55 -22.55 -18.51
CA GLN A 374 4.48 -22.22 -19.46
C GLN A 374 3.63 -21.01 -19.02
N ALA A 375 3.76 -20.58 -17.76
CA ALA A 375 3.11 -19.37 -17.26
C ALA A 375 3.84 -18.08 -17.67
N ILE A 376 5.06 -18.16 -18.23
CA ILE A 376 5.81 -16.98 -18.69
C ILE A 376 5.10 -16.38 -19.91
N ARG A 377 4.70 -15.12 -19.77
CA ARG A 377 4.08 -14.34 -20.86
C ARG A 377 5.08 -13.40 -21.51
N ALA A 378 4.80 -12.97 -22.74
CA ALA A 378 5.45 -11.75 -23.26
C ALA A 378 5.01 -10.55 -22.40
N TRP A 379 5.91 -9.60 -22.14
CA TRP A 379 5.61 -8.45 -21.27
C TRP A 379 4.33 -7.67 -21.66
N PRO A 380 4.07 -7.37 -22.95
CA PRO A 380 2.82 -6.70 -23.34
C PRO A 380 1.56 -7.51 -23.05
N GLN A 381 1.66 -8.82 -22.80
CA GLN A 381 0.53 -9.71 -22.49
C GLN A 381 0.39 -9.99 -20.99
N ALA A 382 1.26 -9.42 -20.15
CA ALA A 382 1.17 -9.48 -18.70
C ALA A 382 -0.05 -8.70 -18.20
N SER A 383 -0.38 -8.84 -16.91
CA SER A 383 -1.44 -8.07 -16.27
C SER A 383 -1.13 -6.57 -16.27
N ALA A 384 -2.17 -5.74 -16.15
CA ALA A 384 -2.02 -4.29 -16.02
C ALA A 384 -1.15 -3.90 -14.81
N ASP A 385 -1.25 -4.66 -13.71
CA ASP A 385 -0.45 -4.44 -12.50
C ASP A 385 1.02 -4.82 -12.74
N MET A 386 1.29 -5.96 -13.39
CA MET A 386 2.64 -6.37 -13.77
C MET A 386 3.30 -5.37 -14.72
N ARG A 387 2.59 -4.91 -15.76
CA ARG A 387 3.10 -3.89 -16.69
C ARG A 387 3.42 -2.58 -15.96
N PHE A 388 2.50 -2.07 -15.15
CA PHE A 388 2.70 -0.83 -14.41
C PHE A 388 3.83 -0.92 -13.38
N ALA A 389 3.84 -1.96 -12.55
CA ALA A 389 4.86 -2.19 -11.53
C ALA A 389 6.26 -2.37 -12.15
N SER A 390 6.37 -3.17 -13.20
CA SER A 390 7.67 -3.37 -13.86
C SER A 390 8.16 -2.11 -14.58
N MET A 391 7.27 -1.27 -15.14
CA MET A 391 7.66 0.03 -15.69
C MET A 391 8.19 0.99 -14.62
N LEU A 392 7.62 0.99 -13.41
CA LEU A 392 8.19 1.71 -12.26
C LEU A 392 9.57 1.17 -11.87
N ALA A 393 9.75 -0.16 -11.90
CA ALA A 393 11.05 -0.76 -11.65
C ALA A 393 12.09 -0.37 -12.71
N ALA A 394 11.70 -0.38 -14.00
CA ALA A 394 12.54 0.10 -15.10
C ALA A 394 12.96 1.57 -14.92
N ALA A 395 12.00 2.42 -14.55
CA ALA A 395 12.25 3.83 -14.24
C ALA A 395 13.21 4.01 -13.06
N GLY A 396 13.05 3.22 -11.99
CA GLY A 396 13.94 3.21 -10.84
C GLY A 396 15.38 2.87 -11.22
N ARG A 397 15.56 1.78 -11.96
CA ARG A 397 16.86 1.37 -12.50
C ARG A 397 17.53 2.49 -13.30
N LEU A 398 16.80 3.12 -14.22
CA LEU A 398 17.32 4.21 -15.03
C LEU A 398 17.66 5.45 -14.20
N ALA A 399 16.85 5.80 -13.20
CA ALA A 399 17.14 6.89 -12.28
C ALA A 399 18.38 6.60 -11.40
N GLN A 400 18.68 5.32 -11.12
CA GLN A 400 19.93 4.88 -10.52
C GLN A 400 21.10 4.82 -11.53
N GLY A 401 20.85 5.16 -12.81
CA GLY A 401 21.85 5.16 -13.88
C GLY A 401 22.14 3.78 -14.45
N GLU A 402 21.20 2.84 -14.37
CA GLU A 402 21.32 1.51 -14.94
C GLU A 402 20.46 1.31 -16.20
N GLY A 403 21.07 0.74 -17.25
CA GLY A 403 20.36 0.36 -18.48
C GLY A 403 20.27 1.49 -19.51
N ASP A 404 19.53 1.22 -20.58
CA ASP A 404 19.33 2.16 -21.68
C ASP A 404 18.05 3.00 -21.47
N PRO A 405 18.15 4.35 -21.40
CA PRO A 405 17.00 5.24 -21.28
C PRO A 405 15.93 5.11 -22.37
N SER A 406 16.33 4.68 -23.59
CA SER A 406 15.41 4.65 -24.74
C SER A 406 14.21 3.74 -24.49
N GLY A 407 14.42 2.62 -23.80
CA GLY A 407 13.39 1.62 -23.52
C GLY A 407 12.24 2.13 -22.65
N LEU A 408 12.46 3.14 -21.78
CA LEU A 408 11.40 3.64 -20.90
C LEU A 408 10.25 4.28 -21.68
N SER A 409 10.55 4.99 -22.77
CA SER A 409 9.52 5.61 -23.62
C SER A 409 8.62 4.55 -24.27
N GLU A 410 9.21 3.44 -24.72
CA GLU A 410 8.47 2.33 -25.32
C GLU A 410 7.54 1.64 -24.32
N LEU A 411 8.00 1.42 -23.08
CA LEU A 411 7.16 0.87 -22.02
C LEU A 411 5.97 1.78 -21.69
N LEU A 412 6.21 3.10 -21.62
CA LEU A 412 5.16 4.09 -21.39
C LEU A 412 4.13 4.09 -22.52
N ASP A 413 4.57 4.05 -23.78
CA ASP A 413 3.69 3.99 -24.95
C ASP A 413 2.78 2.74 -24.92
N VAL A 414 3.34 1.59 -24.54
CA VAL A 414 2.56 0.35 -24.40
C VAL A 414 1.54 0.48 -23.29
N ILE A 415 1.91 0.96 -22.10
CA ILE A 415 0.99 1.08 -20.97
C ILE A 415 -0.14 2.09 -21.26
N GLU A 416 0.18 3.24 -21.87
CA GLU A 416 -0.84 4.21 -22.27
C GLU A 416 -1.84 3.62 -23.26
N ARG A 417 -1.36 2.79 -24.21
CA ARG A 417 -2.20 2.12 -25.20
C ARG A 417 -3.05 1.00 -24.61
N GLU A 418 -2.45 0.10 -23.83
CA GLU A 418 -3.11 -1.11 -23.33
C GLU A 418 -3.97 -0.84 -22.09
N ASP A 419 -3.48 0.00 -21.16
CA ASP A 419 -4.06 0.17 -19.82
C ASP A 419 -4.71 1.55 -19.59
N GLY A 420 -4.31 2.56 -20.37
CA GLY A 420 -4.73 3.95 -20.23
C GLY A 420 -6.25 4.18 -20.02
N PRO A 421 -7.14 3.52 -20.79
CA PRO A 421 -8.59 3.66 -20.61
C PRO A 421 -9.11 3.21 -19.24
N SER A 422 -8.48 2.19 -18.65
CA SER A 422 -8.89 1.60 -17.36
C SER A 422 -8.09 2.14 -16.16
N MET A 423 -7.11 3.00 -16.42
CA MET A 423 -6.17 3.48 -15.42
C MET A 423 -6.78 4.58 -14.52
N ASN A 424 -6.55 4.47 -13.21
CA ASN A 424 -6.97 5.49 -12.24
C ASN A 424 -6.13 6.79 -12.36
N THR A 425 -6.58 7.84 -11.68
CA THR A 425 -5.93 9.17 -11.75
C THR A 425 -4.49 9.15 -11.25
N GLU A 426 -4.22 8.47 -10.13
CA GLU A 426 -2.90 8.38 -9.53
C GLU A 426 -1.86 7.76 -10.48
N ARG A 427 -2.20 6.65 -11.15
CA ARG A 427 -1.31 6.01 -12.13
C ARG A 427 -1.16 6.87 -13.39
N LYS A 428 -2.19 7.59 -13.83
CA LYS A 428 -2.08 8.55 -14.95
C LYS A 428 -1.11 9.69 -14.63
N GLU A 429 -1.17 10.25 -13.43
CA GLU A 429 -0.20 11.27 -12.97
C GLU A 429 1.22 10.70 -12.86
N ALA A 430 1.34 9.43 -12.47
CA ALA A 430 2.62 8.73 -12.49
C ALA A 430 3.20 8.63 -13.90
N LEU A 431 2.41 8.26 -14.91
CA LEU A 431 2.87 8.22 -16.31
C LEU A 431 3.38 9.60 -16.77
N LEU A 432 2.69 10.69 -16.42
CA LEU A 432 3.14 12.04 -16.73
C LEU A 432 4.49 12.37 -16.09
N THR A 433 4.69 11.96 -14.84
CA THR A 433 5.96 12.13 -14.12
C THR A 433 7.08 11.31 -14.78
N LEU A 434 6.79 10.07 -15.17
CA LEU A 434 7.77 9.17 -15.80
C LEU A 434 8.08 9.56 -17.25
N ARG A 435 7.15 10.23 -17.95
CA ARG A 435 7.43 10.91 -19.21
C ARG A 435 8.43 12.05 -19.03
N LYS A 436 8.36 12.80 -17.92
CA LYS A 436 9.39 13.81 -17.59
C LYS A 436 10.74 13.14 -17.32
N LEU A 437 10.74 12.04 -16.57
CA LEU A 437 11.96 11.24 -16.34
C LEU A 437 12.61 10.82 -17.66
N ALA A 438 11.83 10.25 -18.59
CA ALA A 438 12.33 9.82 -19.89
C ALA A 438 12.96 10.98 -20.69
N ARG A 439 12.38 12.19 -20.62
CA ARG A 439 12.95 13.40 -21.25
C ARG A 439 14.27 13.81 -20.59
N VAL A 440 14.31 13.89 -19.26
CA VAL A 440 15.52 14.24 -18.50
C VAL A 440 16.65 13.23 -18.75
N LEU A 441 16.33 11.95 -18.93
CA LEU A 441 17.34 10.93 -19.27
C LEU A 441 17.83 10.99 -20.73
N SER A 442 17.11 11.69 -21.61
CA SER A 442 17.44 11.82 -23.04
C SER A 442 18.17 13.13 -23.38
N GLU A 443 18.23 14.07 -22.43
CA GLU A 443 18.99 15.33 -22.49
C GLU A 443 20.43 15.11 -21.99
#